data_AF-A0A523A8S5-F1
#
_entry.id   AF-A0A523A8S5-F1
#
_cell.length_a   1.000
_cell.length_b   1.000
_cell.length_c   1.000
_cell.angle_alpha   90.00
_cell.angle_beta   90.00
_cell.angle_gamma   90.00
#
_symmetry.space_group_name_H-M   'P 1'
#
loop_
_entity.id
_entity.type
_entity.pdbx_description
1 polymer ?
#
loop_
_entity_poly.entity_id
_entity_poly.type
_entity_poly.pdbx_seq_one_letter_code
_entity_poly.pdbx_strand_id
1 'polypeptide(L)'
;MKPIDGWLNKIHCGDAYKLLKQMPSESVDCVITSPPYYGLRDYGDETITIYGGDPNCEHEWSEKRMTLVHENRNFLRGTQEEVHGKRGTTYIRMFDDRTCGFCVKCGAWKGQLGLEPDWRMYVEHLVELFREVKRVLKKSGSLWLNIGDTYSDKNLLGIPWRVAFALVDDGWILRNAVIWYKCLGGDVPIYAKSQGKVLRTTVRELARLPLDDLWLPGIDGRWRKVVRIEKQPESELITLHLRNGTKIEVTPEHRFVLSDGRLTEARNLKKGDCLMHSNLPSEAGTPLGTYENGWVVGLFLAEGNFLKDREAVVFSLNSAESDFSERLRKFAFRYAGSCREYNRGNCKTVLVSGKVPVAIIRHYVSGEQARNKHLSRDAFNESNEFLRGVLDGWLSGDGWYDGKNRRWRIRFTANRELEYDMKAVCARLGLHMRSRWRRARGFGKEYPCIDAEIRETTRGHFNQKDDHEIVRIEKTKGISYDIEVDGDHLFLLYDGTVTHNSSHMPESVK
;
A
#
# COMPACT_ATOMS: atom_id res chain seq x y z
N MET A 1 33.31 -35.60 -20.12
CA MET A 1 32.47 -34.86 -19.15
C MET A 1 32.28 -35.74 -17.92
N LYS A 2 32.50 -35.22 -16.71
CA LYS A 2 31.96 -35.89 -15.51
C LYS A 2 30.42 -35.92 -15.66
N PRO A 3 29.73 -37.03 -15.36
CA PRO A 3 28.27 -37.06 -15.42
C PRO A 3 27.67 -36.08 -14.41
N ILE A 4 26.65 -35.31 -14.81
CA ILE A 4 25.89 -34.46 -13.88
C ILE A 4 25.05 -35.31 -12.91
N ASP A 5 24.87 -36.60 -13.18
CA ASP A 5 24.04 -37.54 -12.41
C ASP A 5 24.33 -37.54 -10.91
N GLY A 6 25.58 -37.30 -10.51
CA GLY A 6 25.96 -37.18 -9.10
C GLY A 6 25.32 -36.00 -8.36
N TRP A 7 24.89 -34.98 -9.10
CA TRP A 7 24.34 -33.71 -8.60
C TRP A 7 22.81 -33.65 -8.59
N LEU A 8 22.15 -34.45 -9.43
CA LEU A 8 20.70 -34.41 -9.62
C LEU A 8 19.95 -34.83 -8.34
N ASN A 9 18.82 -34.17 -8.07
CA ASN A 9 17.90 -34.48 -6.97
C ASN A 9 18.54 -34.49 -5.57
N LYS A 10 19.58 -33.67 -5.35
CA LYS A 10 20.30 -33.53 -4.08
C LYS A 10 20.49 -32.07 -3.70
N ILE A 11 20.52 -31.81 -2.39
CA ILE A 11 20.94 -30.53 -1.83
C ILE A 11 22.43 -30.65 -1.51
N HIS A 12 23.24 -29.77 -2.10
CA HIS A 12 24.69 -29.71 -1.84
C HIS A 12 24.97 -28.49 -0.98
N CYS A 13 25.35 -28.72 0.27
CA CYS A 13 25.67 -27.64 1.22
C CYS A 13 27.19 -27.39 1.23
N GLY A 14 27.60 -26.15 0.98
CA GLY A 14 29.00 -25.74 1.01
C GLY A 14 29.20 -24.39 0.33
N ASP A 15 30.47 -23.98 0.21
CA ASP A 15 30.85 -22.79 -0.55
C ASP A 15 30.49 -22.98 -2.04
N ALA A 16 29.61 -22.10 -2.54
CA ALA A 16 29.07 -22.21 -3.89
C ALA A 16 30.17 -22.14 -4.96
N TYR A 17 31.20 -21.32 -4.77
CA TYR A 17 32.30 -21.17 -5.73
C TYR A 17 33.15 -22.44 -5.82
N LYS A 18 33.44 -23.09 -4.69
CA LYS A 18 34.14 -24.40 -4.62
C LYS A 18 33.31 -25.53 -5.20
N LEU A 19 32.00 -25.54 -4.95
CA LEU A 19 31.09 -26.56 -5.48
C LEU A 19 30.93 -26.42 -7.00
N LEU A 20 30.77 -25.20 -7.51
CA LEU A 20 30.67 -24.94 -8.96
C LEU A 20 31.87 -25.50 -9.72
N LYS A 21 33.10 -25.34 -9.20
CA LYS A 21 34.33 -25.90 -9.80
C LYS A 21 34.31 -27.43 -9.96
N GLN A 22 33.52 -28.14 -9.16
CA GLN A 22 33.38 -29.59 -9.24
C GLN A 22 32.30 -30.02 -10.24
N MET A 23 31.39 -29.11 -10.61
CA MET A 23 30.35 -29.36 -11.60
C MET A 23 30.92 -29.40 -13.03
N PRO A 24 30.41 -30.29 -13.89
CA PRO A 24 30.78 -30.30 -15.31
C PRO A 24 30.45 -28.97 -15.98
N SER A 25 31.22 -28.61 -17.02
CA SER A 25 30.89 -27.47 -17.86
C SER A 25 29.65 -27.76 -18.70
N GLU A 26 28.92 -26.71 -19.10
CA GLU A 26 27.73 -26.80 -19.96
C GLU A 26 26.68 -27.83 -19.49
N SER A 27 26.46 -27.93 -18.17
CA SER A 27 25.54 -28.90 -17.56
C SER A 27 24.25 -28.32 -16.99
N VAL A 28 24.13 -26.99 -16.92
CA VAL A 28 22.99 -26.29 -16.28
C VAL A 28 22.26 -25.40 -17.28
N ASP A 29 20.92 -25.46 -17.32
CA ASP A 29 20.09 -24.61 -18.20
C ASP A 29 19.76 -23.25 -17.56
N CYS A 30 19.62 -23.19 -16.24
CA CYS A 30 19.22 -21.98 -15.52
C CYS A 30 19.90 -21.92 -14.16
N VAL A 31 20.49 -20.77 -13.84
CA VAL A 31 20.99 -20.44 -12.51
C VAL A 31 20.19 -19.26 -11.97
N ILE A 32 19.65 -19.40 -10.77
CA ILE A 32 18.96 -18.34 -10.04
C ILE A 32 19.71 -18.16 -8.73
N THR A 33 20.23 -16.96 -8.47
CA THR A 33 21.07 -16.73 -7.30
C THR A 33 21.02 -15.29 -6.78
N SER A 34 21.43 -15.13 -5.53
CA SER A 34 21.69 -13.85 -4.88
C SER A 34 23.03 -13.94 -4.14
N PRO A 35 24.07 -13.19 -4.55
CA PRO A 35 25.29 -13.10 -3.76
C PRO A 35 25.03 -12.30 -2.47
N PRO A 36 25.94 -12.36 -1.48
CA PRO A 36 25.96 -11.38 -0.40
C PRO A 36 25.92 -9.96 -0.97
N TYR A 37 25.06 -9.09 -0.42
CA TYR A 37 24.92 -7.71 -0.88
C TYR A 37 26.03 -6.84 -0.27
N TYR A 38 26.60 -5.97 -1.09
CA TYR A 38 27.72 -5.12 -0.71
C TYR A 38 27.39 -4.23 0.51
N GLY A 39 28.17 -4.41 1.58
CA GLY A 39 28.11 -3.64 2.82
C GLY A 39 26.91 -3.93 3.73
N LEU A 40 26.18 -5.04 3.54
CA LEU A 40 24.94 -5.28 4.31
C LEU A 40 25.05 -6.28 5.46
N ARG A 41 25.63 -7.46 5.25
CA ARG A 41 25.59 -8.57 6.22
C ARG A 41 26.93 -9.26 6.35
N ASP A 42 27.18 -9.74 7.57
CA ASP A 42 28.26 -10.64 7.93
C ASP A 42 27.68 -12.04 8.08
N TYR A 43 28.27 -13.00 7.37
CA TYR A 43 27.80 -14.38 7.33
C TYR A 43 28.64 -15.33 8.19
N GLY A 44 29.57 -14.80 8.98
CA GLY A 44 30.44 -15.57 9.87
C GLY A 44 31.79 -15.94 9.24
N ASP A 45 32.76 -16.25 10.11
CA ASP A 45 34.15 -16.53 9.74
C ASP A 45 34.29 -17.74 8.79
N GLU A 46 33.32 -18.66 8.78
CA GLU A 46 33.26 -19.80 7.88
C GLU A 46 33.12 -19.41 6.39
N THR A 47 32.73 -18.17 6.12
CA THR A 47 32.56 -17.62 4.76
C THR A 47 33.78 -16.85 4.26
N ILE A 48 34.83 -16.72 5.08
CA ILE A 48 36.08 -16.09 4.67
C ILE A 48 36.73 -16.93 3.58
N THR A 49 37.05 -16.29 2.47
CA THR A 49 37.76 -16.89 1.35
C THR A 49 38.90 -15.98 0.88
N ILE A 50 39.70 -16.49 -0.06
CA ILE A 50 40.83 -15.77 -0.65
C ILE A 50 40.52 -15.51 -2.12
N TYR A 51 40.61 -14.25 -2.52
CA TYR A 51 40.43 -13.78 -3.89
C TYR A 51 41.74 -13.22 -4.43
N GLY A 52 42.06 -13.55 -5.69
CA GLY A 52 43.26 -13.09 -6.38
C GLY A 52 44.60 -13.61 -5.80
N GLY A 53 45.69 -13.01 -6.28
CA GLY A 53 47.07 -13.36 -5.95
C GLY A 53 47.58 -14.66 -6.57
N ASP A 54 48.80 -15.05 -6.19
CA ASP A 54 49.46 -16.27 -6.67
C ASP A 54 48.92 -17.50 -5.90
N PRO A 55 48.33 -18.51 -6.60
CA PRO A 55 47.85 -19.74 -5.98
C PRO A 55 48.93 -20.56 -5.25
N ASN A 56 50.20 -20.34 -5.56
CA ASN A 56 51.33 -21.01 -4.91
C ASN A 56 51.93 -20.19 -3.76
N CYS A 57 51.35 -19.03 -3.45
CA CYS A 57 51.80 -18.22 -2.33
C CYS A 57 51.39 -18.88 -1.00
N GLU A 58 52.32 -18.99 -0.05
CA GLU A 58 51.97 -19.42 1.32
C GLU A 58 51.08 -18.41 2.07
N HIS A 59 50.93 -17.21 1.48
CA HIS A 59 50.26 -16.03 2.01
C HIS A 59 50.84 -15.52 3.34
N GLU A 60 51.00 -14.21 3.45
CA GLU A 60 51.37 -13.52 4.68
C GLU A 60 50.49 -12.29 4.78
N TRP A 61 49.62 -12.23 5.78
CA TRP A 61 48.55 -11.24 5.86
C TRP A 61 49.03 -9.99 6.58
N SER A 62 48.67 -8.82 6.06
CA SER A 62 49.03 -7.55 6.70
C SER A 62 48.41 -7.42 8.08
N GLU A 63 49.20 -7.09 9.11
CA GLU A 63 48.71 -6.74 10.46
C GLU A 63 47.94 -5.41 10.52
N LYS A 64 47.85 -4.69 9.41
CA LYS A 64 47.11 -3.43 9.33
C LYS A 64 45.62 -3.69 9.54
N ARG A 65 45.08 -3.18 10.64
CA ARG A 65 43.64 -3.06 10.85
C ARG A 65 43.05 -2.25 9.71
N MET A 66 42.15 -2.87 8.94
CA MET A 66 41.42 -2.17 7.90
C MET A 66 40.14 -1.58 8.48
N THR A 67 39.89 -0.32 8.11
CA THR A 67 38.66 0.38 8.40
C THR A 67 37.72 0.16 7.21
N LEU A 68 36.66 -0.61 7.42
CA LEU A 68 35.57 -0.70 6.46
C LEU A 68 34.48 0.28 6.88
N VAL A 69 34.22 1.29 6.05
CA VAL A 69 33.17 2.29 6.27
C VAL A 69 31.91 1.78 5.59
N HIS A 70 30.91 1.38 6.39
CA HIS A 70 29.59 0.98 5.90
C HIS A 70 28.50 1.76 6.65
N GLU A 71 27.50 2.29 5.94
CA GLU A 71 26.56 3.30 6.47
C GLU A 71 25.29 2.74 7.18
N ASN A 72 25.03 1.42 7.27
CA ASN A 72 23.82 0.89 7.93
C ASN A 72 23.94 -0.61 8.26
N ARG A 73 23.30 -1.27 9.24
CA ARG A 73 22.72 -0.99 10.58
C ARG A 73 22.44 -2.39 11.20
N ASN A 74 22.71 -2.57 12.50
CA ASN A 74 22.16 -3.60 13.42
C ASN A 74 22.43 -5.12 13.28
N PHE A 75 23.09 -5.64 12.23
CA PHE A 75 23.28 -7.11 12.07
C PHE A 75 24.73 -7.62 11.95
N LEU A 76 25.74 -6.77 12.20
CA LEU A 76 27.15 -7.11 12.05
C LEU A 76 27.79 -7.47 13.41
N ARG A 77 28.51 -8.60 13.52
CA ARG A 77 29.24 -9.02 14.74
C ARG A 77 30.67 -8.46 14.74
N GLY A 78 31.13 -7.76 15.78
CA GLY A 78 32.53 -7.31 15.89
C GLY A 78 32.71 -6.06 16.76
N THR A 79 33.97 -5.67 17.01
CA THR A 79 34.31 -4.40 17.69
C THR A 79 34.00 -3.22 16.77
N GLN A 80 32.97 -2.45 17.13
CA GLN A 80 32.60 -1.21 16.47
C GLN A 80 33.23 -0.05 17.24
N GLU A 81 33.96 0.83 16.56
CA GLU A 81 34.32 2.13 17.13
C GLU A 81 33.33 3.19 16.63
N GLU A 82 32.68 3.88 17.57
CA GLU A 82 31.85 5.03 17.27
C GLU A 82 32.73 6.25 17.02
N VAL A 83 32.85 6.65 15.77
CA VAL A 83 33.53 7.89 15.41
C VAL A 83 32.53 9.03 15.37
N HIS A 84 32.66 9.94 16.33
CA HIS A 84 31.82 11.12 16.44
C HIS A 84 32.37 12.25 15.56
N GLY A 85 31.76 12.47 14.41
CA GLY A 85 32.09 13.59 13.52
C GLY A 85 31.18 14.80 13.74
N LYS A 86 31.56 15.97 13.20
CA LYS A 86 30.73 17.20 13.20
C LYS A 86 29.37 17.05 12.51
N ARG A 87 29.10 15.92 11.85
CA ARG A 87 27.90 15.64 11.02
C ARG A 87 27.14 14.36 11.44
N GLY A 88 27.49 13.74 12.57
CA GLY A 88 26.86 12.51 13.07
C GLY A 88 27.86 11.44 13.51
N THR A 89 27.33 10.32 13.99
CA THR A 89 28.11 9.15 14.42
C THR A 89 28.34 8.21 13.23
N THR A 90 29.60 7.97 12.87
CA THR A 90 30.02 6.97 11.89
C THR A 90 30.50 5.73 12.64
N TYR A 91 29.99 4.56 12.30
CA TYR A 91 30.49 3.30 12.87
C TYR A 91 31.62 2.78 12.01
N ILE A 92 32.83 2.74 12.56
CA ILE A 92 33.98 2.14 11.90
C ILE A 92 34.08 0.70 12.37
N ARG A 93 34.00 -0.24 11.43
CA ARG A 93 34.32 -1.64 11.71
C ARG A 93 35.80 -1.84 11.48
N MET A 94 36.51 -2.18 12.55
CA MET A 94 37.89 -2.63 12.48
C MET A 94 37.90 -4.13 12.28
N PHE A 95 38.48 -4.56 11.17
CA PHE A 95 38.80 -5.96 10.94
C PHE A 95 40.27 -6.20 11.31
N ASP A 96 40.55 -7.36 11.88
CA ASP A 96 41.91 -7.84 12.12
C ASP A 96 42.37 -8.74 10.94
N ASP A 97 43.65 -9.08 10.94
CA ASP A 97 44.30 -9.97 9.98
C ASP A 97 43.68 -11.38 9.92
N ARG A 98 42.95 -11.78 10.97
CA ARG A 98 42.23 -13.07 11.02
C ARG A 98 40.99 -13.05 10.15
N THR A 99 40.30 -11.91 10.08
CA THR A 99 38.98 -11.77 9.45
C THR A 99 39.02 -11.13 8.08
N CYS A 100 39.93 -10.17 7.83
CA CYS A 100 40.20 -9.68 6.50
C CYS A 100 41.63 -9.14 6.35
N GLY A 101 42.19 -9.16 5.13
CA GLY A 101 43.48 -8.55 4.89
C GLY A 101 44.03 -8.80 3.50
N PHE A 102 45.08 -8.05 3.16
CA PHE A 102 45.83 -8.27 1.93
C PHE A 102 47.10 -9.07 2.21
N CYS A 103 47.40 -10.02 1.34
CA CYS A 103 48.66 -10.74 1.38
C CYS A 103 49.79 -9.79 0.96
N VAL A 104 50.78 -9.58 1.84
CA VAL A 104 51.93 -8.70 1.56
C VAL A 104 52.85 -9.25 0.47
N LYS A 105 52.77 -10.56 0.18
CA LYS A 105 53.59 -11.23 -0.84
C LYS A 105 52.98 -11.16 -2.24
N CYS A 106 51.68 -11.42 -2.37
CA CYS A 106 51.02 -11.60 -3.67
C CYS A 106 49.80 -10.70 -3.91
N GLY A 107 49.42 -9.86 -2.95
CA GLY A 107 48.27 -8.97 -3.07
C GLY A 107 46.90 -9.65 -3.01
N ALA A 108 46.83 -10.98 -2.81
CA ALA A 108 45.58 -11.68 -2.59
C ALA A 108 44.79 -11.02 -1.45
N TRP A 109 43.49 -10.95 -1.57
CA TRP A 109 42.63 -10.49 -0.50
C TRP A 109 41.94 -11.65 0.19
N LYS A 110 41.98 -11.65 1.52
CA LYS A 110 41.23 -12.55 2.39
C LYS A 110 40.06 -11.79 2.98
N GLY A 111 38.85 -12.33 2.88
CA GLY A 111 37.65 -11.74 3.49
C GLY A 111 36.36 -12.41 3.03
N GLN A 112 35.23 -11.82 3.40
CA GLN A 112 33.89 -12.30 3.02
C GLN A 112 33.37 -11.52 1.80
N LEU A 113 32.83 -12.22 0.80
CA LEU A 113 32.16 -11.60 -0.33
C LEU A 113 31.05 -10.64 0.15
N GLY A 114 31.03 -9.42 -0.36
CA GLY A 114 30.12 -8.36 0.07
C GLY A 114 30.67 -7.46 1.18
N LEU A 115 31.81 -7.79 1.79
CA LEU A 115 32.51 -6.96 2.77
C LEU A 115 33.89 -6.51 2.26
N GLU A 116 34.02 -6.31 0.95
CA GLU A 116 35.22 -5.77 0.34
C GLU A 116 35.49 -4.31 0.77
N PRO A 117 36.75 -3.87 0.74
CA PRO A 117 37.15 -2.48 1.03
C PRO A 117 36.47 -1.42 0.17
N ASP A 118 36.21 -1.75 -1.08
CA ASP A 118 35.50 -0.88 -1.99
C ASP A 118 34.66 -1.68 -2.99
N TRP A 119 33.65 -1.03 -3.55
CA TRP A 119 32.68 -1.68 -4.41
C TRP A 119 33.31 -2.22 -5.71
N ARG A 120 34.44 -1.67 -6.18
CA ARG A 120 35.09 -2.15 -7.42
C ARG A 120 35.58 -3.57 -7.22
N MET A 121 36.24 -3.80 -6.09
CA MET A 121 36.74 -5.11 -5.70
C MET A 121 35.60 -6.11 -5.50
N TYR A 122 34.48 -5.70 -4.92
CA TYR A 122 33.26 -6.52 -4.87
C TYR A 122 32.76 -6.92 -6.27
N VAL A 123 32.70 -5.97 -7.20
CA VAL A 123 32.31 -6.24 -8.59
C VAL A 123 33.30 -7.20 -9.26
N GLU A 124 34.61 -7.02 -9.07
CA GLU A 124 35.66 -7.89 -9.61
C GLU A 124 35.53 -9.33 -9.09
N HIS A 125 35.32 -9.52 -7.79
CA HIS A 125 35.11 -10.84 -7.20
C HIS A 125 33.82 -11.50 -7.69
N LEU A 126 32.75 -10.73 -7.88
CA LEU A 126 31.53 -11.25 -8.49
C LEU A 126 31.78 -11.70 -9.92
N VAL A 127 32.51 -10.93 -10.74
CA VAL A 127 32.88 -11.35 -12.09
C VAL A 127 33.66 -12.66 -12.06
N GLU A 128 34.64 -12.81 -11.15
CA GLU A 128 35.38 -14.08 -10.99
C GLU A 128 34.43 -15.25 -10.67
N LEU A 129 33.51 -15.07 -9.72
CA LEU A 129 32.53 -16.08 -9.35
C LEU A 129 31.60 -16.42 -10.53
N PHE A 130 31.11 -15.41 -11.24
CA PHE A 130 30.19 -15.60 -12.35
C PHE A 130 30.87 -16.22 -13.58
N ARG A 131 32.19 -16.15 -13.75
CA ARG A 131 32.89 -16.97 -14.75
C ARG A 131 32.67 -18.47 -14.52
N GLU A 132 32.71 -18.93 -13.27
CA GLU A 132 32.39 -20.33 -12.96
C GLU A 132 30.92 -20.66 -13.18
N VAL A 133 30.01 -19.73 -12.90
CA VAL A 133 28.58 -19.86 -13.24
C VAL A 133 28.40 -19.99 -14.76
N LYS A 134 29.09 -19.15 -15.54
CA LYS A 134 29.07 -19.18 -17.00
C LYS A 134 29.58 -20.51 -17.54
N ARG A 135 30.65 -21.05 -16.95
CA ARG A 135 31.25 -22.33 -17.34
C ARG A 135 30.27 -23.49 -17.19
N VAL A 136 29.53 -23.54 -16.08
CA VAL A 136 28.56 -24.64 -15.83
C VAL A 136 27.26 -24.47 -16.61
N LEU A 137 26.92 -23.25 -17.03
CA LEU A 137 25.76 -23.00 -17.89
C LEU A 137 26.00 -23.53 -19.30
N LYS A 138 24.96 -24.12 -19.90
CA LYS A 138 24.92 -24.39 -21.34
C LYS A 138 24.98 -23.08 -22.12
N LYS A 139 25.37 -23.14 -23.39
CA LYS A 139 25.38 -21.97 -24.29
C LYS A 139 24.00 -21.30 -24.44
N SER A 140 22.92 -22.07 -24.30
CA SER A 140 21.53 -21.58 -24.29
C SER A 140 21.00 -21.23 -22.89
N GLY A 141 21.83 -21.36 -21.86
CA GLY A 141 21.43 -21.19 -20.48
C GLY A 141 21.20 -19.74 -20.08
N SER A 142 20.54 -19.55 -18.94
CA SER A 142 20.24 -18.21 -18.40
C SER A 142 20.68 -18.05 -16.94
N LEU A 143 21.09 -16.84 -16.60
CA LEU A 143 21.38 -16.41 -15.23
C LEU A 143 20.33 -15.39 -14.79
N TRP A 144 19.69 -15.64 -13.65
CA TRP A 144 18.85 -14.69 -12.95
C TRP A 144 19.57 -14.25 -11.68
N LEU A 145 20.06 -13.02 -11.68
CA LEU A 145 20.80 -12.43 -10.59
C LEU A 145 19.90 -11.48 -9.79
N ASN A 146 19.65 -11.82 -8.53
CA ASN A 146 19.03 -10.92 -7.57
C ASN A 146 20.12 -10.21 -6.76
N ILE A 147 20.21 -8.89 -6.90
CA ILE A 147 21.24 -8.08 -6.26
C ILE A 147 20.65 -6.74 -5.80
N GLY A 148 20.98 -6.33 -4.59
CA GLY A 148 20.58 -5.05 -4.02
C GLY A 148 21.61 -3.95 -4.29
N ASP A 149 21.17 -2.70 -4.26
CA ASP A 149 22.05 -1.54 -4.25
C ASP A 149 22.42 -1.14 -2.82
N THR A 150 23.42 -0.26 -2.69
CA THR A 150 23.78 0.38 -1.43
C THR A 150 24.07 1.86 -1.63
N TYR A 151 24.18 2.58 -0.52
CA TYR A 151 24.46 4.01 -0.50
C TYR A 151 25.82 4.26 0.14
N SER A 152 26.50 5.30 -0.34
CA SER A 152 27.71 5.84 0.27
C SER A 152 27.74 7.35 0.02
N ASP A 153 27.97 8.13 1.08
CA ASP A 153 27.99 9.60 1.01
C ASP A 153 26.71 10.18 0.36
N LYS A 154 25.55 9.64 0.73
CA LYS A 154 24.22 10.00 0.18
C LYS A 154 24.08 9.79 -1.33
N ASN A 155 24.97 9.02 -1.95
CA ASN A 155 24.88 8.64 -3.36
C ASN A 155 24.50 7.17 -3.48
N LEU A 156 23.51 6.89 -4.34
CA LEU A 156 23.23 5.53 -4.78
C LEU A 156 24.44 5.03 -5.57
N LEU A 157 25.04 3.92 -5.14
CA LEU A 157 26.25 3.43 -5.78
C LEU A 157 25.97 2.85 -7.17
N GLY A 158 24.76 2.35 -7.44
CA GLY A 158 24.45 1.72 -8.72
C GLY A 158 25.01 0.32 -8.84
N ILE A 159 25.20 -0.40 -7.72
CA ILE A 159 25.83 -1.72 -7.67
C ILE A 159 25.21 -2.70 -8.68
N PRO A 160 23.88 -2.85 -8.80
CA PRO A 160 23.27 -3.76 -9.77
C PRO A 160 23.71 -3.48 -11.21
N TRP A 161 23.78 -2.21 -11.60
CA TRP A 161 24.17 -1.80 -12.95
C TRP A 161 25.66 -1.96 -13.18
N ARG A 162 26.50 -1.66 -12.17
CA ARG A 162 27.95 -1.87 -12.26
C ARG A 162 28.29 -3.34 -12.43
N VAL A 163 27.64 -4.23 -11.69
CA VAL A 163 27.78 -5.68 -11.85
C VAL A 163 27.27 -6.10 -13.23
N ALA A 164 26.10 -5.62 -13.66
CA ALA A 164 25.56 -5.96 -14.97
C ALA A 164 26.51 -5.56 -16.12
N PHE A 165 27.07 -4.35 -16.09
CA PHE A 165 28.02 -3.89 -17.10
C PHE A 165 29.34 -4.66 -17.04
N ALA A 166 29.90 -4.89 -15.85
CA ALA A 166 31.13 -5.68 -15.72
C ALA A 166 30.96 -7.13 -16.22
N LEU A 167 29.78 -7.74 -16.01
CA LEU A 167 29.46 -9.04 -16.58
C LEU A 167 29.30 -8.97 -18.11
N VAL A 168 28.67 -7.93 -18.64
CA VAL A 168 28.59 -7.72 -20.10
C VAL A 168 29.98 -7.60 -20.72
N ASP A 169 30.88 -6.85 -20.09
CA ASP A 169 32.28 -6.73 -20.50
C ASP A 169 33.04 -8.07 -20.41
N ASP A 170 32.66 -8.94 -19.46
CA ASP A 170 33.14 -10.34 -19.36
C ASP A 170 32.40 -11.31 -20.33
N GLY A 171 31.61 -10.76 -21.26
CA GLY A 171 30.95 -11.47 -22.35
C GLY A 171 29.61 -12.11 -21.99
N TRP A 172 28.92 -11.62 -20.96
CA TRP A 172 27.51 -11.94 -20.73
C TRP A 172 26.59 -11.07 -21.60
N ILE A 173 25.33 -11.50 -21.77
CA ILE A 173 24.30 -10.73 -22.46
C ILE A 173 23.26 -10.29 -21.43
N LEU A 174 23.18 -8.98 -21.16
CA LEU A 174 22.10 -8.43 -20.34
C LEU A 174 20.80 -8.45 -21.12
N ARG A 175 19.87 -9.32 -20.71
CA ARG A 175 18.57 -9.49 -21.39
C ARG A 175 17.50 -8.53 -20.89
N ASN A 176 17.41 -8.36 -19.57
CA ASN A 176 16.38 -7.55 -18.95
C ASN A 176 16.79 -7.13 -17.53
N ALA A 177 16.19 -6.05 -17.03
CA ALA A 177 16.21 -5.69 -15.61
C ALA A 177 14.83 -5.97 -15.01
N VAL A 178 14.78 -6.77 -13.95
CA VAL A 178 13.54 -7.15 -13.27
C VAL A 178 13.46 -6.39 -11.95
N ILE A 179 12.70 -5.30 -11.96
CA ILE A 179 12.48 -4.46 -10.79
C ILE A 179 11.27 -5.00 -10.03
N TRP A 180 11.41 -5.15 -8.71
CA TRP A 180 10.36 -5.63 -7.83
C TRP A 180 9.55 -4.44 -7.34
N TYR A 181 8.25 -4.44 -7.62
CA TYR A 181 7.36 -3.34 -7.24
C TYR A 181 6.27 -3.79 -6.26
N LYS A 182 5.96 -2.94 -5.28
CA LYS A 182 4.89 -3.13 -4.29
C LYS A 182 3.74 -2.19 -4.67
N CYS A 183 2.77 -2.72 -5.41
CA CYS A 183 1.79 -1.89 -6.10
C CYS A 183 0.36 -2.17 -5.68
N LEU A 184 -0.45 -1.12 -5.75
CA LEU A 184 -1.92 -1.19 -5.66
C LEU A 184 -2.53 -1.32 -7.05
N GLY A 185 -3.58 -2.13 -7.18
CA GLY A 185 -4.38 -2.24 -8.39
C GLY A 185 -5.05 -0.91 -8.75
N GLY A 186 -5.15 -0.61 -10.05
CA GLY A 186 -5.62 0.71 -10.50
C GLY A 186 -7.04 1.08 -10.08
N ASP A 187 -7.91 0.10 -9.83
CA ASP A 187 -9.31 0.32 -9.44
C ASP A 187 -9.52 0.33 -7.92
N VAL A 188 -8.44 0.22 -7.12
CA VAL A 188 -8.51 0.37 -5.67
C VAL A 188 -8.96 1.81 -5.33
N PRO A 189 -10.05 2.00 -4.59
CA PRO A 189 -10.46 3.33 -4.16
C PRO A 189 -9.47 3.90 -3.14
N ILE A 190 -9.22 5.19 -3.23
CA ILE A 190 -8.24 5.91 -2.41
C ILE A 190 -8.79 7.26 -1.95
N TYR A 191 -8.37 7.68 -0.77
CA TYR A 191 -8.66 8.99 -0.20
C TYR A 191 -7.38 9.82 -0.26
N ALA A 192 -7.46 10.99 -0.86
CA ALA A 192 -6.29 11.81 -1.15
C ALA A 192 -6.62 13.29 -0.93
N LYS A 193 -5.58 14.12 -0.93
CA LYS A 193 -5.69 15.58 -0.97
C LYS A 193 -4.85 16.10 -2.12
N SER A 194 -5.44 16.96 -2.95
CA SER A 194 -4.75 17.63 -4.04
C SER A 194 -5.30 19.03 -4.24
N GLN A 195 -4.43 19.99 -4.55
CA GLN A 195 -4.77 21.42 -4.64
C GLN A 195 -5.45 21.91 -3.36
N GLY A 196 -4.93 21.49 -2.21
CA GLY A 196 -5.49 21.78 -0.89
C GLY A 196 -6.87 21.17 -0.60
N LYS A 197 -7.47 20.40 -1.52
CA LYS A 197 -8.80 19.82 -1.37
C LYS A 197 -8.76 18.30 -1.29
N VAL A 198 -9.59 17.76 -0.41
CA VAL A 198 -9.78 16.33 -0.25
C VAL A 198 -10.66 15.78 -1.37
N LEU A 199 -10.34 14.57 -1.81
CA LEU A 199 -11.11 13.83 -2.80
C LEU A 199 -11.03 12.32 -2.53
N ARG A 200 -12.10 11.61 -2.88
CA ARG A 200 -12.09 10.16 -3.08
C ARG A 200 -11.98 9.88 -4.57
N THR A 201 -11.08 8.98 -4.95
CA THR A 201 -10.86 8.59 -6.34
C THR A 201 -10.37 7.14 -6.41
N THR A 202 -9.84 6.70 -7.54
CA THR A 202 -9.11 5.42 -7.66
C THR A 202 -7.62 5.67 -7.81
N VAL A 203 -6.80 4.66 -7.51
CA VAL A 203 -5.34 4.73 -7.71
C VAL A 203 -4.97 5.12 -9.15
N ARG A 204 -5.71 4.62 -10.15
CA ARG A 204 -5.52 4.96 -11.57
C ARG A 204 -5.74 6.44 -11.85
N GLU A 205 -6.81 7.02 -11.31
CA GLU A 205 -7.12 8.44 -11.51
C GLU A 205 -6.21 9.34 -10.65
N LEU A 206 -5.80 8.87 -9.47
CA LEU A 206 -4.78 9.53 -8.64
C LEU A 206 -3.48 9.73 -9.41
N ALA A 207 -3.02 8.72 -10.16
CA ALA A 207 -1.80 8.77 -10.96
C ALA A 207 -1.82 9.82 -12.09
N ARG A 208 -2.99 10.41 -12.39
CA ARG A 208 -3.14 11.48 -13.40
C ARG A 208 -3.06 12.88 -12.80
N LEU A 209 -3.05 13.00 -11.47
CA LEU A 209 -3.02 14.29 -10.78
C LEU A 209 -1.58 14.84 -10.70
N PRO A 210 -1.43 16.18 -10.62
CA PRO A 210 -0.13 16.80 -10.40
C PRO A 210 0.51 16.37 -9.07
N LEU A 211 1.76 15.90 -9.10
CA LEU A 211 2.48 15.39 -7.93
C LEU A 211 2.97 16.51 -6.97
N ASP A 212 3.11 17.73 -7.45
CA ASP A 212 3.63 18.88 -6.70
C ASP A 212 2.80 19.20 -5.45
N ASP A 213 1.50 18.95 -5.52
CA ASP A 213 0.53 19.06 -4.42
C ASP A 213 -0.39 17.83 -4.36
N LEU A 214 0.19 16.65 -4.12
CA LEU A 214 -0.57 15.41 -3.93
C LEU A 214 -0.21 14.75 -2.60
N TRP A 215 -1.23 14.36 -1.84
CA TRP A 215 -1.07 13.83 -0.50
C TRP A 215 -1.99 12.66 -0.21
N LEU A 216 -1.51 11.74 0.62
CA LEU A 216 -2.26 10.60 1.15
C LEU A 216 -2.34 10.67 2.67
N PRO A 217 -3.41 10.15 3.29
CA PRO A 217 -3.55 10.16 4.75
C PRO A 217 -2.55 9.20 5.40
N GLY A 218 -1.78 9.69 6.37
CA GLY A 218 -0.90 8.89 7.23
C GLY A 218 -1.66 8.28 8.41
N ILE A 219 -1.04 7.28 9.05
CA ILE A 219 -1.62 6.56 10.19
C ILE A 219 -1.79 7.43 11.45
N ASP A 220 -1.02 8.50 11.55
CA ASP A 220 -1.00 9.49 12.65
C ASP A 220 -2.04 10.61 12.46
N GLY A 221 -2.89 10.50 11.43
CA GLY A 221 -3.88 11.52 11.07
C GLY A 221 -3.29 12.74 10.37
N ARG A 222 -2.01 12.70 9.98
CA ARG A 222 -1.36 13.76 9.17
C ARG A 222 -1.36 13.37 7.70
N TRP A 223 -1.24 14.35 6.83
CA TRP A 223 -1.07 14.11 5.40
C TRP A 223 0.39 13.81 5.06
N ARG A 224 0.63 12.79 4.24
CA ARG A 224 1.93 12.37 3.69
C ARG A 224 2.02 12.84 2.25
N LYS A 225 3.15 13.44 1.86
CA LYS A 225 3.35 13.88 0.49
C LYS A 225 3.60 12.68 -0.40
N VAL A 226 2.89 12.60 -1.52
CA VAL A 226 3.21 11.63 -2.56
C VAL A 226 4.44 12.13 -3.31
N VAL A 227 5.51 11.36 -3.27
CA VAL A 227 6.78 11.72 -3.93
C VAL A 227 6.90 11.10 -5.32
N ARG A 228 6.22 9.96 -5.55
CA ARG A 228 6.23 9.26 -6.83
C ARG A 228 4.97 8.44 -7.01
N ILE A 229 4.46 8.39 -8.24
CA ILE A 229 3.50 7.38 -8.69
C ILE A 229 3.98 6.83 -10.03
N GLU A 230 4.13 5.52 -10.12
CA GLU A 230 4.59 4.86 -11.35
C GLU A 230 3.63 3.74 -11.76
N LYS A 231 3.16 3.81 -13.00
CA LYS A 231 2.31 2.78 -13.59
C LYS A 231 3.16 1.57 -13.96
N GLN A 232 2.75 0.39 -13.50
CA GLN A 232 3.40 -0.87 -13.84
C GLN A 232 2.72 -1.58 -15.01
N PRO A 233 3.46 -2.45 -15.75
CA PRO A 233 2.86 -3.37 -16.71
C PRO A 233 1.80 -4.25 -16.06
N GLU A 234 0.90 -4.80 -16.89
CA GLU A 234 -0.08 -5.77 -16.41
C GLU A 234 0.62 -7.00 -15.82
N SER A 235 0.23 -7.39 -14.60
CA SER A 235 0.86 -8.49 -13.86
C SER A 235 -0.18 -9.37 -13.17
N GLU A 236 0.26 -10.49 -12.59
CA GLU A 236 -0.54 -11.20 -11.58
C GLU A 236 -0.74 -10.27 -10.38
N LEU A 237 -1.98 -10.25 -9.87
CA LEU A 237 -2.38 -9.51 -8.68
C LEU A 237 -3.09 -10.47 -7.71
N ILE A 238 -3.19 -10.03 -6.45
CA ILE A 238 -3.94 -10.67 -5.39
C ILE A 238 -5.04 -9.72 -4.95
N THR A 239 -6.28 -10.18 -4.94
CA THR A 239 -7.42 -9.45 -4.37
C THR A 239 -7.71 -9.98 -2.97
N LEU A 240 -7.53 -9.14 -1.97
CA LEU A 240 -7.92 -9.34 -0.58
C LEU A 240 -9.37 -8.90 -0.41
N HIS A 241 -10.25 -9.80 0.04
CA HIS A 241 -11.62 -9.47 0.42
C HIS A 241 -11.69 -9.39 1.94
N LEU A 242 -11.97 -8.21 2.47
CA LEU A 242 -12.08 -7.95 3.91
C LEU A 242 -13.50 -8.21 4.42
N ARG A 243 -13.63 -8.49 5.71
CA ARG A 243 -14.92 -8.76 6.38
C ARG A 243 -15.89 -7.59 6.27
N ASN A 244 -15.38 -6.37 6.24
CA ASN A 244 -16.15 -5.14 6.05
C ASN A 244 -16.73 -4.97 4.64
N GLY A 245 -16.36 -5.85 3.68
CA GLY A 245 -16.80 -5.80 2.28
C GLY A 245 -15.82 -5.11 1.33
N THR A 246 -14.75 -4.48 1.86
CA THR A 246 -13.71 -3.84 1.07
C THR A 246 -12.91 -4.89 0.28
N LYS A 247 -12.54 -4.52 -0.95
CA LYS A 247 -11.65 -5.29 -1.81
C LYS A 247 -10.40 -4.48 -2.08
N ILE A 248 -9.24 -5.09 -1.87
CA ILE A 248 -7.95 -4.45 -2.10
C ILE A 248 -7.17 -5.35 -3.05
N GLU A 249 -6.89 -4.83 -4.24
CA GLU A 249 -6.09 -5.52 -5.25
C GLU A 249 -4.65 -5.01 -5.18
N VAL A 250 -3.68 -5.93 -5.18
CA VAL A 250 -2.25 -5.63 -4.97
C VAL A 250 -1.35 -6.59 -5.71
N THR A 251 -0.09 -6.24 -5.93
CA THR A 251 0.93 -7.23 -6.32
C THR A 251 1.23 -8.21 -5.17
N PRO A 252 1.70 -9.44 -5.47
CA PRO A 252 2.06 -10.41 -4.44
C PRO A 252 3.09 -9.91 -3.40
N GLU A 253 3.94 -8.96 -3.77
CA GLU A 253 5.00 -8.36 -2.95
C GLU A 253 4.52 -7.18 -2.11
N HIS A 254 3.31 -6.67 -2.38
CA HIS A 254 2.73 -5.55 -1.64
C HIS A 254 2.62 -5.88 -0.16
N ARG A 255 2.93 -4.94 0.73
CA ARG A 255 2.96 -5.21 2.17
C ARG A 255 1.83 -4.53 2.91
N PHE A 256 1.34 -5.24 3.93
CA PHE A 256 0.39 -4.71 4.89
C PHE A 256 0.94 -4.86 6.30
N VAL A 257 0.62 -3.89 7.15
CA VAL A 257 0.80 -4.03 8.60
C VAL A 257 -0.43 -4.77 9.14
N LEU A 258 -0.19 -5.87 9.84
CA LEU A 258 -1.25 -6.60 10.52
C LEU A 258 -1.59 -5.95 11.87
N SER A 259 -2.77 -6.23 12.42
CA SER A 259 -3.21 -5.67 13.71
C SER A 259 -2.30 -6.04 14.89
N ASP A 260 -1.44 -7.05 14.74
CA ASP A 260 -0.40 -7.44 15.71
C ASP A 260 0.96 -6.75 15.47
N GLY A 261 1.04 -5.83 14.50
CA GLY A 261 2.22 -5.06 14.16
C GLY A 261 3.15 -5.71 13.14
N ARG A 262 2.91 -6.96 12.71
CA ARG A 262 3.76 -7.62 11.71
C ARG A 262 3.57 -7.02 10.32
N LEU A 263 4.67 -6.65 9.67
CA LEU A 263 4.67 -6.28 8.25
C LEU A 263 4.75 -7.55 7.39
N THR A 264 3.72 -7.81 6.58
CA THR A 264 3.57 -9.06 5.82
C THR A 264 3.28 -8.78 4.35
N GLU A 265 3.96 -9.50 3.45
CA GLU A 265 3.69 -9.45 2.00
C GLU A 265 2.36 -10.14 1.66
N ALA A 266 1.67 -9.64 0.64
CA ALA A 266 0.35 -10.10 0.24
C ALA A 266 0.32 -11.59 -0.12
N ARG A 267 1.39 -12.12 -0.72
CA ARG A 267 1.55 -13.56 -1.02
C ARG A 267 1.56 -14.46 0.22
N ASN A 268 1.91 -13.91 1.38
CA ASN A 268 2.03 -14.63 2.64
C ASN A 268 0.81 -14.41 3.55
N LEU A 269 -0.13 -13.54 3.16
CA LEU A 269 -1.38 -13.34 3.88
C LEU A 269 -2.29 -14.55 3.73
N LYS A 270 -3.05 -14.83 4.77
CA LYS A 270 -4.04 -15.92 4.81
C LYS A 270 -5.37 -15.42 5.34
N LYS A 271 -6.43 -16.18 5.02
CA LYS A 271 -7.75 -15.98 5.61
C LYS A 271 -7.65 -15.99 7.15
N GLY A 272 -8.23 -14.99 7.79
CA GLY A 272 -8.18 -14.79 9.24
C GLY A 272 -7.13 -13.78 9.70
N ASP A 273 -6.14 -13.44 8.87
CA ASP A 273 -5.24 -12.32 9.19
C ASP A 273 -6.05 -11.01 9.20
N CYS A 274 -5.73 -10.13 10.14
CA CYS A 274 -6.41 -8.85 10.33
C CYS A 274 -5.45 -7.73 9.95
N LEU A 275 -5.86 -6.89 8.99
CA LEU A 275 -5.06 -5.74 8.58
C LEU A 275 -5.25 -4.60 9.59
N MET A 276 -4.16 -3.89 9.87
CA MET A 276 -4.22 -2.68 10.69
C MET A 276 -5.09 -1.62 9.98
N HIS A 277 -5.81 -0.84 10.78
CA HIS A 277 -6.64 0.26 10.28
C HIS A 277 -6.54 1.47 11.22
N SER A 278 -6.84 2.66 10.72
CA SER A 278 -6.90 3.91 11.48
C SER A 278 -8.00 4.81 10.93
N ASN A 279 -8.30 5.90 11.65
CA ASN A 279 -9.28 6.88 11.20
C ASN A 279 -8.68 7.78 10.13
N LEU A 280 -9.53 8.23 9.20
CA LEU A 280 -9.14 9.25 8.24
C LEU A 280 -9.00 10.63 8.91
N PRO A 281 -8.09 11.49 8.42
CA PRO A 281 -7.85 12.82 8.99
C PRO A 281 -9.10 13.69 8.89
N SER A 282 -9.35 14.56 9.87
CA SER A 282 -10.46 15.53 9.84
C SER A 282 -10.13 16.78 9.00
N GLU A 283 -11.17 17.48 8.53
CA GLU A 283 -11.04 18.80 7.89
C GLU A 283 -11.86 19.83 8.68
N ALA A 284 -11.48 21.10 8.59
CA ALA A 284 -12.16 22.18 9.31
C ALA A 284 -13.57 22.45 8.77
N GLY A 285 -13.78 22.23 7.47
CA GLY A 285 -15.00 22.54 6.77
C GLY A 285 -15.25 24.04 6.58
N THR A 286 -16.47 24.35 6.20
CA THR A 286 -16.96 25.69 5.90
C THR A 286 -18.15 26.03 6.80
N PRO A 287 -18.54 27.31 6.90
CA PRO A 287 -19.78 27.69 7.59
C PRO A 287 -21.05 27.05 6.99
N LEU A 288 -20.98 26.54 5.76
CA LEU A 288 -22.07 25.82 5.13
C LEU A 288 -22.15 24.36 5.61
N GLY A 289 -21.03 23.77 6.02
CA GLY A 289 -20.93 22.41 6.56
C GLY A 289 -21.40 22.28 8.01
N THR A 290 -22.67 22.60 8.26
CA THR A 290 -23.30 22.38 9.57
C THR A 290 -23.89 20.98 9.67
N TYR A 291 -24.08 20.46 10.89
CA TYR A 291 -24.80 19.20 11.11
C TYR A 291 -26.16 19.16 10.40
N GLU A 292 -26.97 20.22 10.50
CA GLU A 292 -28.32 20.27 9.91
C GLU A 292 -28.30 20.21 8.38
N ASN A 293 -27.38 20.93 7.73
CA ASN A 293 -27.22 20.83 6.28
C ASN A 293 -26.72 19.43 5.88
N GLY A 294 -25.80 18.85 6.66
CA GLY A 294 -25.36 17.47 6.49
C GLY A 294 -26.53 16.50 6.57
N TRP A 295 -27.40 16.64 7.57
CA TRP A 295 -28.58 15.79 7.73
C TRP A 295 -29.53 15.85 6.54
N VAL A 296 -29.78 17.04 5.98
CA VAL A 296 -30.59 17.17 4.76
C VAL A 296 -29.91 16.51 3.54
N VAL A 297 -28.60 16.66 3.40
CA VAL A 297 -27.81 15.98 2.35
C VAL A 297 -27.90 14.46 2.49
N GLY A 298 -27.75 13.95 3.71
CA GLY A 298 -27.91 12.53 4.02
C GLY A 298 -29.30 12.00 3.69
N LEU A 299 -30.34 12.71 4.13
CA LEU A 299 -31.72 12.33 3.83
C LEU A 299 -31.96 12.38 2.31
N PHE A 300 -31.35 13.32 1.58
CA PHE A 300 -31.45 13.37 0.12
C PHE A 300 -30.80 12.14 -0.54
N LEU A 301 -29.65 11.68 -0.01
CA LEU A 301 -29.03 10.44 -0.46
C LEU A 301 -29.90 9.21 -0.22
N ALA A 302 -30.76 9.19 0.80
CA ALA A 302 -31.74 8.13 0.99
C ALA A 302 -32.98 8.34 0.10
N GLU A 303 -33.76 9.39 0.38
CA GLU A 303 -35.14 9.58 -0.11
C GLU A 303 -35.31 10.68 -1.16
N GLY A 304 -34.22 11.38 -1.47
CA GLY A 304 -34.22 12.55 -2.35
C GLY A 304 -34.15 12.24 -3.83
N ASN A 305 -34.78 13.11 -4.63
CA ASN A 305 -34.64 13.20 -6.08
C ASN A 305 -34.65 14.68 -6.53
N PHE A 306 -33.87 15.02 -7.56
CA PHE A 306 -33.97 16.31 -8.24
C PHE A 306 -35.19 16.33 -9.18
N LEU A 307 -35.92 17.44 -9.21
CA LEU A 307 -36.91 17.66 -10.28
C LEU A 307 -36.23 18.28 -11.50
N LYS A 308 -36.46 17.71 -12.67
CA LYS A 308 -35.76 18.10 -13.92
C LYS A 308 -36.23 19.46 -14.47
N ASP A 309 -37.50 19.78 -14.28
CA ASP A 309 -38.12 20.96 -14.91
C ASP A 309 -38.28 22.15 -13.94
N ARG A 310 -37.69 22.05 -12.74
CA ARG A 310 -37.93 23.01 -11.65
C ARG A 310 -36.71 23.12 -10.76
N GLU A 311 -36.47 24.30 -10.20
CA GLU A 311 -35.48 24.50 -9.13
C GLU A 311 -36.01 23.96 -7.79
N ALA A 312 -36.17 22.63 -7.72
CA ALA A 312 -36.70 21.96 -6.56
C ALA A 312 -36.15 20.53 -6.43
N VAL A 313 -36.12 20.07 -5.18
CA VAL A 313 -35.89 18.68 -4.81
C VAL A 313 -37.14 18.12 -4.14
N VAL A 314 -37.31 16.81 -4.26
CA VAL A 314 -38.42 16.09 -3.67
C VAL A 314 -37.90 14.96 -2.79
N PHE A 315 -38.51 14.79 -1.62
CA PHE A 315 -38.27 13.70 -0.69
C PHE A 315 -39.52 12.83 -0.60
N SER A 316 -39.36 11.51 -0.73
CA SER A 316 -40.44 10.55 -0.56
C SER A 316 -40.35 9.95 0.83
N LEU A 317 -41.28 10.29 1.72
CA LEU A 317 -41.26 9.95 3.13
C LEU A 317 -42.50 9.13 3.52
N ASN A 318 -42.45 8.53 4.71
CA ASN A 318 -43.63 7.96 5.34
C ASN A 318 -44.48 9.07 6.01
N SER A 319 -45.80 8.92 5.98
CA SER A 319 -46.74 9.79 6.69
C SER A 319 -46.42 10.00 8.17
N ALA A 320 -45.89 8.97 8.86
CA ALA A 320 -45.56 9.01 10.28
C ALA A 320 -44.31 9.86 10.61
N GLU A 321 -43.53 10.27 9.60
CA GLU A 321 -42.29 11.02 9.76
C GLU A 321 -42.57 12.53 9.72
N SER A 322 -43.27 13.06 10.73
CA SER A 322 -43.59 14.49 10.83
C SER A 322 -42.36 15.36 11.14
N ASP A 323 -41.45 14.87 11.98
CA ASP A 323 -40.23 15.60 12.37
C ASP A 323 -39.33 15.93 11.16
N PHE A 324 -39.22 15.01 10.20
CA PHE A 324 -38.39 15.21 9.01
C PHE A 324 -38.91 16.36 8.14
N SER A 325 -40.24 16.49 8.06
CA SER A 325 -40.89 17.53 7.26
C SER A 325 -40.62 18.92 7.84
N GLU A 326 -40.68 19.03 9.18
CA GLU A 326 -40.35 20.25 9.91
C GLU A 326 -38.86 20.65 9.73
N ARG A 327 -37.94 19.68 9.78
CA ARG A 327 -36.51 19.93 9.51
C ARG A 327 -36.26 20.41 8.09
N LEU A 328 -36.87 19.78 7.09
CA LEU A 328 -36.80 20.20 5.68
C LEU A 328 -37.39 21.59 5.46
N ARG A 329 -38.49 21.92 6.15
CA ARG A 329 -39.11 23.25 6.13
C ARG A 329 -38.18 24.32 6.69
N LYS A 330 -37.55 24.06 7.85
CA LYS A 330 -36.56 24.97 8.46
C LYS A 330 -35.35 25.18 7.55
N PHE A 331 -34.82 24.11 6.94
CA PHE A 331 -33.75 24.19 5.95
C PHE A 331 -34.16 25.06 4.75
N ALA A 332 -35.33 24.81 4.17
CA ALA A 332 -35.82 25.56 3.01
C ALA A 332 -35.90 27.06 3.32
N PHE A 333 -36.58 27.44 4.42
CA PHE A 333 -36.76 28.85 4.77
C PHE A 333 -35.46 29.56 5.17
N ARG A 334 -34.54 28.85 5.83
CA ARG A 334 -33.21 29.39 6.17
C ARG A 334 -32.45 29.90 4.95
N TYR A 335 -32.63 29.24 3.81
CA TYR A 335 -31.96 29.59 2.55
C TYR A 335 -32.92 30.24 1.54
N ALA A 336 -33.90 31.00 2.02
CA ALA A 336 -34.85 31.75 1.19
C ALA A 336 -35.60 30.88 0.14
N GLY A 337 -35.80 29.60 0.46
CA GLY A 337 -36.62 28.68 -0.30
C GLY A 337 -38.04 28.55 0.25
N SER A 338 -38.76 27.57 -0.28
CA SER A 338 -40.11 27.21 0.18
C SER A 338 -40.22 25.70 0.36
N CYS A 339 -41.10 25.28 1.26
CA CYS A 339 -41.39 23.87 1.52
C CYS A 339 -42.90 23.62 1.35
N ARG A 340 -43.26 22.61 0.56
CA ARG A 340 -44.64 22.15 0.38
C ARG A 340 -44.72 20.66 0.69
N GLU A 341 -45.81 20.26 1.33
CA GLU A 341 -46.04 18.88 1.72
C GLU A 341 -47.32 18.38 1.04
N TYR A 342 -47.26 17.17 0.52
CA TYR A 342 -48.38 16.48 -0.10
C TYR A 342 -48.53 15.11 0.55
N ASN A 343 -49.67 14.87 1.20
CA ASN A 343 -49.96 13.59 1.85
C ASN A 343 -50.91 12.76 0.97
N ARG A 344 -50.55 11.50 0.71
CA ARG A 344 -51.40 10.54 -0.01
C ARG A 344 -51.35 9.19 0.68
N GLY A 345 -52.35 8.91 1.52
CA GLY A 345 -52.37 7.72 2.38
C GLY A 345 -51.14 7.72 3.30
N ASN A 346 -50.39 6.62 3.30
CA ASN A 346 -49.18 6.47 4.12
C ASN A 346 -47.92 7.09 3.50
N CYS A 347 -48.02 7.65 2.29
CA CYS A 347 -46.92 8.29 1.60
C CYS A 347 -47.00 9.81 1.79
N LYS A 348 -45.88 10.42 2.13
CA LYS A 348 -45.72 11.87 2.25
C LYS A 348 -44.65 12.31 1.27
N THR A 349 -44.97 13.29 0.44
CA THR A 349 -44.00 13.93 -0.45
C THR A 349 -43.70 15.33 0.05
N VAL A 350 -42.43 15.60 0.34
CA VAL A 350 -41.96 16.92 0.74
C VAL A 350 -41.18 17.53 -0.42
N LEU A 351 -41.65 18.68 -0.90
CA LEU A 351 -41.04 19.46 -1.96
C LEU A 351 -40.30 20.65 -1.36
N VAL A 352 -38.99 20.72 -1.56
CA VAL A 352 -38.18 21.90 -1.21
C VAL A 352 -37.78 22.61 -2.51
N SER A 353 -38.20 23.87 -2.65
CA SER A 353 -37.96 24.68 -3.85
C SER A 353 -37.13 25.93 -3.53
N GLY A 354 -36.32 26.37 -4.47
CA GLY A 354 -35.53 27.60 -4.39
C GLY A 354 -34.08 27.39 -4.84
N LYS A 355 -33.48 28.43 -5.43
CA LYS A 355 -32.12 28.38 -5.99
C LYS A 355 -31.07 27.92 -4.98
N VAL A 356 -31.05 28.56 -3.81
CA VAL A 356 -30.04 28.32 -2.77
C VAL A 356 -30.15 26.94 -2.13
N PRO A 357 -31.30 26.47 -1.59
CA PRO A 357 -31.38 25.15 -0.98
C PRO A 357 -31.07 24.02 -1.97
N VAL A 358 -31.48 24.16 -3.24
CA VAL A 358 -31.15 23.18 -4.28
C VAL A 358 -29.66 23.23 -4.62
N ALA A 359 -29.06 24.42 -4.71
CA ALA A 359 -27.62 24.57 -4.94
C ALA A 359 -26.78 23.95 -3.81
N ILE A 360 -27.22 24.05 -2.55
CA ILE A 360 -26.54 23.41 -1.41
C ILE A 360 -26.54 21.88 -1.55
N ILE A 361 -27.68 21.29 -1.91
CA ILE A 361 -27.75 19.83 -2.12
C ILE A 361 -26.87 19.44 -3.32
N ARG A 362 -26.92 20.19 -4.43
CA ARG A 362 -26.06 19.94 -5.61
C ARG A 362 -24.57 20.16 -5.33
N HIS A 363 -24.22 20.99 -4.36
CA HIS A 363 -22.85 21.21 -3.96
C HIS A 363 -22.26 19.96 -3.30
N TYR A 364 -23.05 19.25 -2.48
CA TYR A 364 -22.59 18.08 -1.72
C TYR A 364 -22.98 16.73 -2.32
N VAL A 365 -23.85 16.69 -3.33
CA VAL A 365 -24.32 15.46 -3.97
C VAL A 365 -24.02 15.47 -5.46
N SER A 366 -23.37 14.41 -5.91
CA SER A 366 -23.13 14.08 -7.32
C SER A 366 -24.08 12.99 -7.79
N GLY A 367 -24.46 13.00 -9.07
CA GLY A 367 -25.42 12.05 -9.62
C GLY A 367 -26.87 12.42 -9.32
N GLU A 368 -27.82 11.74 -9.97
CA GLU A 368 -29.24 12.10 -9.94
C GLU A 368 -30.17 10.96 -9.55
N GLN A 369 -29.76 9.70 -9.80
CA GLN A 369 -30.59 8.52 -9.64
C GLN A 369 -30.05 7.65 -8.52
N ALA A 370 -30.89 6.79 -7.92
CA ALA A 370 -30.46 5.89 -6.85
C ALA A 370 -29.20 5.05 -7.17
N ARG A 371 -29.00 4.70 -8.45
CA ARG A 371 -27.85 3.92 -8.93
C ARG A 371 -26.53 4.70 -9.04
N ASN A 372 -26.55 6.03 -9.00
CA ASN A 372 -25.35 6.86 -9.16
C ASN A 372 -25.27 8.07 -8.23
N LYS A 373 -26.30 8.36 -7.43
CA LYS A 373 -26.28 9.44 -6.42
C LYS A 373 -25.29 9.09 -5.32
N HIS A 374 -24.36 10.00 -5.05
CA HIS A 374 -23.25 9.80 -4.12
C HIS A 374 -22.73 11.17 -3.64
N LEU A 375 -21.85 11.21 -2.65
CA LEU A 375 -21.29 12.46 -2.15
C LEU A 375 -20.34 13.09 -3.17
N SER A 376 -20.43 14.40 -3.34
CA SER A 376 -19.45 15.14 -4.13
C SER A 376 -18.10 15.20 -3.40
N ARG A 377 -17.05 15.63 -4.11
CA ARG A 377 -15.75 15.92 -3.50
C ARG A 377 -15.85 16.96 -2.39
N ASP A 378 -16.76 17.93 -2.53
CA ASP A 378 -16.85 19.07 -1.61
C ASP A 378 -17.36 18.60 -0.23
N ALA A 379 -18.18 17.54 -0.18
CA ALA A 379 -18.63 16.95 1.08
C ALA A 379 -17.47 16.42 1.95
N PHE A 380 -16.42 15.87 1.35
CA PHE A 380 -15.25 15.37 2.09
C PHE A 380 -14.29 16.46 2.56
N ASN A 381 -14.49 17.70 2.10
CA ASN A 381 -13.76 18.87 2.60
C ASN A 381 -14.44 19.48 3.83
N GLU A 382 -15.60 18.96 4.24
CA GLU A 382 -16.34 19.43 5.40
C GLU A 382 -15.93 18.77 6.71
N SER A 383 -16.40 19.37 7.80
CA SER A 383 -16.12 18.93 9.17
C SER A 383 -16.72 17.56 9.48
N ASN A 384 -16.19 16.92 10.52
CA ASN A 384 -16.81 15.68 11.03
C ASN A 384 -18.22 15.92 11.59
N GLU A 385 -18.56 17.15 12.01
CA GLU A 385 -19.93 17.50 12.40
C GLU A 385 -20.88 17.41 11.20
N PHE A 386 -20.51 17.99 10.05
CA PHE A 386 -21.27 17.87 8.82
C PHE A 386 -21.42 16.41 8.39
N LEU A 387 -20.31 15.67 8.33
CA LEU A 387 -20.33 14.25 7.91
C LEU A 387 -21.14 13.37 8.86
N ARG A 388 -21.17 13.70 10.17
CA ARG A 388 -22.07 13.04 11.12
C ARG A 388 -23.52 13.33 10.78
N GLY A 389 -23.86 14.58 10.45
CA GLY A 389 -25.16 14.96 9.92
C GLY A 389 -25.53 14.13 8.69
N VAL A 390 -24.64 14.05 7.70
CA VAL A 390 -24.84 13.24 6.48
C VAL A 390 -25.17 11.79 6.82
N LEU A 391 -24.39 11.17 7.70
CA LEU A 391 -24.62 9.78 8.09
C LEU A 391 -25.99 9.61 8.78
N ASP A 392 -26.30 10.48 9.75
CA ASP A 392 -27.56 10.40 10.50
C ASP A 392 -28.78 10.66 9.61
N GLY A 393 -28.67 11.57 8.64
CA GLY A 393 -29.70 11.85 7.65
C GLY A 393 -29.95 10.66 6.73
N TRP A 394 -28.87 10.04 6.25
CA TRP A 394 -28.97 8.85 5.40
C TRP A 394 -29.59 7.66 6.16
N LEU A 395 -29.16 7.44 7.41
CA LEU A 395 -29.72 6.41 8.29
C LEU A 395 -31.17 6.69 8.70
N SER A 396 -31.59 7.96 8.76
CA SER A 396 -32.97 8.33 9.08
C SER A 396 -33.95 7.94 7.97
N GLY A 397 -33.52 7.94 6.70
CA GLY A 397 -34.36 7.53 5.57
C GLY A 397 -34.34 6.02 5.33
N ASP A 398 -33.15 5.46 5.06
CA ASP A 398 -33.02 4.07 4.61
C ASP A 398 -32.74 3.08 5.77
N GLY A 399 -32.44 3.59 6.97
CA GLY A 399 -31.89 2.81 8.09
C GLY A 399 -32.92 2.39 9.14
N TRP A 400 -32.61 1.27 9.81
CA TRP A 400 -33.34 0.78 10.97
C TRP A 400 -32.35 0.44 12.10
N TYR A 401 -32.60 0.97 13.30
CA TYR A 401 -31.75 0.72 14.46
C TYR A 401 -32.14 -0.56 15.18
N ASP A 402 -31.21 -1.53 15.19
CA ASP A 402 -31.30 -2.79 15.92
C ASP A 402 -30.75 -2.57 17.34
N GLY A 403 -31.61 -2.07 18.23
CA GLY A 403 -31.23 -1.73 19.61
C GLY A 403 -30.66 -2.92 20.39
N LYS A 404 -31.14 -4.15 20.12
CA LYS A 404 -30.63 -5.38 20.75
C LYS A 404 -29.16 -5.62 20.43
N ASN A 405 -28.72 -5.32 19.20
CA ASN A 405 -27.35 -5.55 18.75
C ASN A 405 -26.52 -4.26 18.64
N ARG A 406 -27.08 -3.11 19.06
CA ARG A 406 -26.47 -1.78 19.05
C ARG A 406 -25.86 -1.43 17.69
N ARG A 407 -26.65 -1.61 16.62
CA ARG A 407 -26.20 -1.33 15.25
C ARG A 407 -27.32 -0.71 14.44
N TRP A 408 -26.94 0.07 13.46
CA TRP A 408 -27.81 0.40 12.35
C TRP A 408 -27.78 -0.71 11.30
N ARG A 409 -28.91 -0.97 10.68
CA ARG A 409 -29.04 -1.83 9.50
C ARG A 409 -29.70 -1.05 8.39
N ILE A 410 -29.19 -1.22 7.19
CA ILE A 410 -29.64 -0.47 6.03
C ILE A 410 -29.56 -1.35 4.79
N ARG A 411 -30.54 -1.20 3.91
CA ARG A 411 -30.53 -1.81 2.58
C ARG A 411 -30.75 -0.71 1.56
N PHE A 412 -29.84 -0.58 0.61
CA PHE A 412 -29.93 0.45 -0.42
C PHE A 412 -29.63 -0.13 -1.81
N THR A 413 -29.92 0.70 -2.82
CA THR A 413 -29.68 0.35 -4.24
C THR A 413 -28.21 -0.02 -4.45
N ALA A 414 -27.93 -0.98 -5.34
CA ALA A 414 -26.58 -1.36 -5.71
C ALA A 414 -25.79 -0.21 -6.38
N ASN A 415 -25.24 0.66 -5.55
CA ASN A 415 -24.49 1.85 -5.89
C ASN A 415 -23.15 1.80 -5.16
N ARG A 416 -22.09 1.54 -5.93
CA ARG A 416 -20.76 1.29 -5.40
C ARG A 416 -20.08 2.58 -4.92
N GLU A 417 -20.34 3.70 -5.59
CA GLU A 417 -19.79 5.00 -5.16
C GLU A 417 -20.36 5.43 -3.81
N LEU A 418 -21.67 5.25 -3.60
CA LEU A 418 -22.29 5.53 -2.30
C LEU A 418 -21.77 4.59 -1.19
N GLU A 419 -21.54 3.31 -1.50
CA GLU A 419 -20.90 2.38 -0.56
C GLU A 419 -19.49 2.87 -0.16
N TYR A 420 -18.69 3.31 -1.13
CA TYR A 420 -17.35 3.83 -0.87
C TYR A 420 -17.38 5.13 -0.07
N ASP A 421 -18.31 6.02 -0.39
CA ASP A 421 -18.49 7.28 0.32
C ASP A 421 -18.86 7.03 1.79
N MET A 422 -19.85 6.17 2.04
CA MET A 422 -20.29 5.88 3.42
C MET A 422 -19.21 5.15 4.23
N LYS A 423 -18.37 4.32 3.59
CA LYS A 423 -17.19 3.73 4.23
C LYS A 423 -16.16 4.80 4.61
N ALA A 424 -15.88 5.75 3.72
CA ALA A 424 -14.97 6.86 4.02
C ALA A 424 -15.53 7.78 5.12
N VAL A 425 -16.85 8.05 5.11
CA VAL A 425 -17.53 8.77 6.20
C VAL A 425 -17.39 8.01 7.52
N CYS A 426 -17.61 6.70 7.53
CA CYS A 426 -17.42 5.90 8.74
C CYS A 426 -15.97 5.92 9.23
N ALA A 427 -14.99 5.79 8.34
CA ALA A 427 -13.57 5.87 8.68
C ALA A 427 -13.17 7.27 9.21
N ARG A 428 -13.79 8.35 8.72
CA ARG A 428 -13.64 9.72 9.24
C ARG A 428 -14.22 9.90 10.64
N LEU A 429 -15.32 9.22 10.92
CA LEU A 429 -16.08 9.32 12.18
C LEU A 429 -15.67 8.28 13.23
N GLY A 430 -14.72 7.38 12.90
CA GLY A 430 -14.33 6.28 13.78
C GLY A 430 -15.42 5.23 13.98
N LEU A 431 -16.25 5.02 12.96
CA LEU A 431 -17.36 4.07 12.96
C LEU A 431 -17.01 2.82 12.15
N HIS A 432 -17.65 1.72 12.53
CA HIS A 432 -17.46 0.41 11.92
C HIS A 432 -18.60 0.12 10.94
N MET A 433 -18.29 0.05 9.65
CA MET A 433 -19.27 -0.27 8.60
C MET A 433 -18.93 -1.59 7.91
N ARG A 434 -19.90 -2.49 7.84
CA ARG A 434 -19.84 -3.70 7.00
C ARG A 434 -20.89 -3.64 5.91
N SER A 435 -20.52 -3.98 4.69
CA SER A 435 -21.44 -4.05 3.55
C SER A 435 -21.34 -5.39 2.82
N ARG A 436 -22.46 -5.82 2.22
CA ARG A 436 -22.54 -7.04 1.41
C ARG A 436 -23.45 -6.82 0.21
N TRP A 437 -22.94 -7.15 -0.96
CA TRP A 437 -23.73 -7.18 -2.19
C TRP A 437 -24.67 -8.39 -2.20
N ARG A 438 -25.94 -8.15 -2.50
CA ARG A 438 -27.02 -9.13 -2.50
C ARG A 438 -27.94 -8.93 -3.70
N ARG A 439 -28.83 -9.90 -3.92
CA ARG A 439 -30.00 -9.75 -4.79
C ARG A 439 -31.24 -9.80 -3.90
N ALA A 440 -32.10 -8.79 -4.00
CA ALA A 440 -33.37 -8.74 -3.31
C ALA A 440 -34.51 -9.00 -4.31
N ARG A 441 -35.58 -9.64 -3.83
CA ARG A 441 -36.82 -9.84 -4.59
C ARG A 441 -37.83 -8.76 -4.20
N GLY A 442 -38.44 -8.14 -5.20
CA GLY A 442 -39.55 -7.22 -5.01
C GLY A 442 -40.25 -6.95 -6.34
N PHE A 443 -41.56 -6.69 -6.28
CA PHE A 443 -42.40 -6.49 -7.48
C PHE A 443 -42.26 -7.62 -8.53
N GLY A 444 -42.10 -8.86 -8.06
CA GLY A 444 -41.92 -10.04 -8.93
C GLY A 444 -40.58 -10.13 -9.67
N LYS A 445 -39.62 -9.25 -9.39
CA LYS A 445 -38.28 -9.24 -10.02
C LYS A 445 -37.17 -9.29 -8.97
N GLU A 446 -36.00 -9.77 -9.38
CA GLU A 446 -34.77 -9.68 -8.60
C GLU A 446 -33.94 -8.47 -9.02
N TYR A 447 -33.50 -7.68 -8.05
CA TYR A 447 -32.63 -6.53 -8.27
C TYR A 447 -31.40 -6.59 -7.36
N PRO A 448 -30.24 -6.09 -7.82
CA PRO A 448 -29.06 -6.01 -6.99
C PRO A 448 -29.24 -4.93 -5.90
N CYS A 449 -28.79 -5.22 -4.70
CA CYS A 449 -28.80 -4.30 -3.56
C CYS A 449 -27.55 -4.48 -2.70
N ILE A 450 -27.33 -3.56 -1.76
CA ILE A 450 -26.30 -3.65 -0.74
C ILE A 450 -27.00 -3.66 0.62
N ASP A 451 -26.71 -4.68 1.42
CA ASP A 451 -27.05 -4.71 2.85
C ASP A 451 -25.83 -4.20 3.61
N ALA A 452 -26.01 -3.21 4.49
CA ALA A 452 -24.95 -2.75 5.38
C ALA A 452 -25.38 -2.68 6.84
N GLU A 453 -24.38 -2.78 7.73
CA GLU A 453 -24.54 -2.50 9.15
C GLU A 453 -23.46 -1.52 9.62
N ILE A 454 -23.84 -0.62 10.52
CA ILE A 454 -22.95 0.41 11.09
C ILE A 454 -23.00 0.36 12.61
N ARG A 455 -21.84 0.46 13.27
CA ARG A 455 -21.66 0.40 14.72
C ARG A 455 -20.71 1.49 15.20
N GLU A 456 -21.00 2.07 16.36
CA GLU A 456 -20.07 2.98 17.06
C GLU A 456 -18.97 2.23 17.80
N THR A 457 -19.32 1.08 18.37
CA THR A 457 -18.36 0.18 19.00
C THR A 457 -18.68 -1.24 18.60
N THR A 458 -17.63 -2.01 18.41
CA THR A 458 -17.76 -3.44 18.14
C THR A 458 -17.70 -4.26 19.43
N ARG A 459 -17.20 -3.70 20.55
CA ARG A 459 -16.96 -4.40 21.84
C ARG A 459 -18.27 -4.93 22.46
N GLY A 460 -18.22 -6.17 22.97
CA GLY A 460 -19.27 -6.74 23.84
C GLY A 460 -20.02 -7.95 23.28
N HIS A 461 -19.56 -8.56 22.18
CA HIS A 461 -20.16 -9.77 21.62
C HIS A 461 -19.14 -10.93 21.59
N PHE A 462 -19.49 -12.09 22.15
CA PHE A 462 -18.57 -13.24 22.31
C PHE A 462 -17.99 -13.79 20.98
N ASN A 463 -18.71 -13.57 19.87
CA ASN A 463 -18.34 -14.01 18.52
C ASN A 463 -17.89 -12.86 17.60
N GLN A 464 -17.42 -11.76 18.18
CA GLN A 464 -16.97 -10.59 17.43
C GLN A 464 -15.69 -10.90 16.66
N LYS A 465 -15.67 -10.49 15.39
CA LYS A 465 -14.52 -10.59 14.50
C LYS A 465 -14.12 -9.21 14.00
N ASP A 466 -12.85 -9.05 13.65
CA ASP A 466 -12.30 -7.80 13.11
C ASP A 466 -12.90 -7.49 11.72
N ASP A 467 -13.18 -6.21 11.46
CA ASP A 467 -13.73 -5.72 10.21
C ASP A 467 -12.74 -5.78 9.06
N HIS A 468 -11.45 -5.65 9.36
CA HIS A 468 -10.34 -5.74 8.42
C HIS A 468 -9.72 -7.15 8.38
N GLU A 469 -10.42 -8.16 8.93
CA GLU A 469 -10.08 -9.56 8.75
C GLU A 469 -10.24 -9.97 7.27
N ILE A 470 -9.21 -10.61 6.72
CA ILE A 470 -9.23 -11.20 5.39
C ILE A 470 -10.16 -12.42 5.41
N VAL A 471 -11.27 -12.36 4.67
CA VAL A 471 -12.24 -13.47 4.59
C VAL A 471 -12.05 -14.35 3.36
N ARG A 472 -11.43 -13.81 2.31
CA ARG A 472 -11.16 -14.51 1.05
C ARG A 472 -10.00 -13.83 0.32
N ILE A 473 -9.19 -14.64 -0.36
CA ILE A 473 -8.08 -14.19 -1.22
C ILE A 473 -8.31 -14.79 -2.60
N GLU A 474 -8.17 -13.99 -3.65
CA GLU A 474 -8.30 -14.42 -5.04
C GLU A 474 -7.09 -13.97 -5.84
N LYS A 475 -6.66 -14.76 -6.82
CA LYS A 475 -5.68 -14.32 -7.81
C LYS A 475 -6.39 -13.62 -8.97
N THR A 476 -5.89 -12.47 -9.37
CA THR A 476 -6.40 -11.67 -10.48
C THR A 476 -5.25 -11.23 -11.39
N LYS A 477 -5.57 -10.47 -12.43
CA LYS A 477 -4.59 -9.80 -13.28
C LYS A 477 -5.07 -8.38 -13.55
N GLY A 478 -4.13 -7.46 -13.62
CA GLY A 478 -4.47 -6.07 -13.89
C GLY A 478 -3.26 -5.17 -13.90
N ILE A 479 -3.55 -3.89 -14.18
CA ILE A 479 -2.58 -2.81 -14.10
C ILE A 479 -2.49 -2.36 -12.64
N SER A 480 -1.27 -2.25 -12.15
CA SER A 480 -0.97 -1.76 -10.81
C SER A 480 -0.12 -0.49 -10.86
N TYR A 481 -0.08 0.23 -9.75
CA TYR A 481 0.67 1.47 -9.61
C TYR A 481 1.49 1.39 -8.32
N ASP A 482 2.78 1.68 -8.44
CA ASP A 482 3.64 1.91 -7.30
C ASP A 482 3.42 3.35 -6.83
N ILE A 483 3.14 3.54 -5.54
CA ILE A 483 2.91 4.85 -4.94
C ILE A 483 3.88 5.00 -3.79
N GLU A 484 4.77 6.00 -3.86
CA GLU A 484 5.71 6.32 -2.80
C GLU A 484 5.27 7.59 -2.05
N VAL A 485 5.36 7.53 -0.72
CA VAL A 485 5.04 8.63 0.19
C VAL A 485 6.23 8.94 1.07
N ASP A 486 6.36 10.21 1.48
CA ASP A 486 7.38 10.63 2.44
C ASP A 486 7.16 10.02 3.85
N GLY A 487 8.21 10.05 4.68
CA GLY A 487 8.16 9.57 6.07
C GLY A 487 8.17 8.05 6.21
N ASP A 488 7.30 7.53 7.08
CA ASP A 488 7.24 6.14 7.55
C ASP A 488 6.74 5.12 6.51
N HIS A 489 6.52 5.56 5.28
CA HIS A 489 6.09 4.73 4.14
C HIS A 489 4.72 4.06 4.30
N LEU A 490 3.93 4.51 5.29
CA LEU A 490 2.58 4.02 5.56
C LEU A 490 1.54 5.07 5.21
N PHE A 491 0.45 4.63 4.60
CA PHE A 491 -0.70 5.48 4.32
C PHE A 491 -2.01 4.69 4.43
N LEU A 492 -3.13 5.41 4.50
CA LEU A 492 -4.47 4.84 4.61
C LEU A 492 -5.16 4.79 3.25
N LEU A 493 -5.90 3.71 3.01
CA LEU A 493 -6.90 3.63 1.96
C LEU A 493 -8.19 4.35 2.37
N TYR A 494 -9.17 4.40 1.47
CA TYR A 494 -10.43 5.11 1.68
C TYR A 494 -11.28 4.62 2.86
N ASP A 495 -11.10 3.37 3.31
CA ASP A 495 -11.81 2.80 4.45
C ASP A 495 -10.98 2.77 5.73
N GLY A 496 -9.83 3.46 5.73
CA GLY A 496 -8.91 3.51 6.87
C GLY A 496 -7.94 2.32 6.95
N THR A 497 -7.98 1.36 6.02
CA THR A 497 -6.98 0.26 5.99
C THR A 497 -5.57 0.82 5.82
N VAL A 498 -4.64 0.41 6.68
CA VAL A 498 -3.22 0.77 6.60
C VAL A 498 -2.53 -0.05 5.52
N THR A 499 -1.75 0.60 4.67
CA THR A 499 -0.99 -0.06 3.60
C THR A 499 0.41 0.56 3.49
N HIS A 500 1.35 -0.18 2.89
CA HIS A 500 2.76 0.21 2.76
C HIS A 500 3.13 0.42 1.28
N ASN A 501 4.05 1.35 0.99
CA ASN A 501 4.56 1.61 -0.37
C ASN A 501 5.75 0.73 -0.83
N SER A 502 6.31 0.97 -2.02
CA SER A 502 7.66 0.52 -2.37
C SER A 502 8.72 1.45 -1.76
N SER A 503 9.41 0.99 -0.71
CA SER A 503 10.63 1.67 -0.24
C SER A 503 11.75 1.47 -1.28
N HIS A 504 12.08 2.53 -2.02
CA HIS A 504 13.31 2.63 -2.82
C HIS A 504 14.43 3.41 -2.09
N MET A 505 14.09 4.18 -1.06
CA MET A 505 15.06 4.91 -0.24
C MET A 505 14.93 4.53 1.25
N PRO A 506 16.04 4.33 1.98
CA PRO A 506 16.06 4.50 3.43
C PRO A 506 15.76 5.97 3.76
N GLU A 507 15.02 6.22 4.85
CA GLU A 507 14.72 7.56 5.37
C GLU A 507 15.97 8.45 5.37
N SER A 508 15.86 9.59 4.68
CA SER A 508 16.90 10.62 4.64
C SER A 508 17.25 11.08 6.06
N VAL A 509 18.49 10.83 6.50
CA VAL A 509 19.07 11.54 7.64
C VAL A 509 19.36 12.98 7.19
N LYS A 510 18.72 13.93 7.85
CA LYS A 510 18.87 15.39 7.66
C LYS A 510 20.34 15.80 7.55
#